data_AF-A0A841L7T8-F1
#
_entry.id   AF-A0A841L7T8-F1
#
_cell.length_a   1.000
_cell.length_b   1.000
_cell.length_c   1.000
_cell.angle_alpha   90.00
_cell.angle_beta   90.00
_cell.angle_gamma   90.00
#
_symmetry.space_group_name_H-M   'P 1'
#
loop_
_entity.id
_entity.type
_entity.pdbx_description
1 polymer ?
#
loop_
_entity_poly.entity_id
_entity_poly.type
_entity_poly.pdbx_seq_one_letter_code
_entity_poly.pdbx_strand_id
1 'polypeptide(L)'
;MTRVVDHPAFNIAIFALLLSLPWEFGQMWLYAGVGQMSHLQGIGICSAATVGDAMIMLAAFGIVALGARSQDWVRAPTRAQVAGFVLIGLAVTVAVEVFATRSSSIFSWRYAATMPVTPFLGVGFAPILMWLIVPLLVLWFVRRQIGAS
;
A
#
# COMPACT_ATOMS: atom_id res chain seq x y z
N MET A 1 29.14 -7.61 10.46
CA MET A 1 27.84 -8.32 10.43
C MET A 1 26.77 -7.28 10.15
N THR A 2 26.22 -7.24 8.94
CA THR A 2 25.04 -6.42 8.61
C THR A 2 23.84 -6.99 9.36
N ARG A 3 23.16 -6.18 10.16
CA ARG A 3 21.97 -6.61 10.89
C ARG A 3 20.79 -6.66 9.91
N VAL A 4 19.81 -7.53 10.15
CA VAL A 4 18.61 -7.63 9.30
C VAL A 4 17.86 -6.28 9.20
N VAL A 5 17.93 -5.48 10.27
CA VAL A 5 17.37 -4.13 10.35
C VAL A 5 18.05 -3.09 9.45
N ASP A 6 19.22 -3.41 8.89
CA ASP A 6 19.94 -2.52 7.96
C ASP A 6 19.48 -2.74 6.51
N HIS A 7 18.71 -3.80 6.24
CA HIS A 7 18.29 -4.16 4.90
C HIS A 7 17.07 -3.32 4.46
N PRO A 8 17.16 -2.51 3.39
CA PRO A 8 16.06 -1.63 2.98
C PRO A 8 14.74 -2.35 2.76
N ALA A 9 14.75 -3.52 2.11
CA ALA A 9 13.54 -4.30 1.88
C ALA A 9 12.84 -4.76 3.18
N PHE A 10 13.61 -5.11 4.22
CA PHE A 10 13.03 -5.51 5.50
C PHE A 10 12.31 -4.32 6.15
N ASN A 11 12.94 -3.14 6.14
CA ASN A 11 12.33 -1.93 6.69
C ASN A 11 11.10 -1.50 5.88
N ILE A 12 11.13 -1.62 4.54
CA ILE A 12 9.94 -1.39 3.70
C ILE A 12 8.79 -2.30 4.13
N ALA A 13 9.04 -3.61 4.30
CA ALA A 13 8.01 -4.56 4.72
C ALA A 13 7.38 -4.17 6.07
N ILE A 14 8.22 -3.90 7.07
CA ILE A 14 7.77 -3.58 8.42
C ILE A 14 6.97 -2.27 8.44
N PHE A 15 7.49 -1.19 7.86
CA PHE A 15 6.76 0.08 7.85
C PHE A 15 5.52 0.05 6.98
N ALA A 16 5.52 -0.71 5.87
CA ALA A 16 4.32 -0.91 5.08
C ALA A 16 3.23 -1.60 5.90
N LEU A 17 3.55 -2.69 6.60
CA LEU A 17 2.58 -3.36 7.48
C LEU A 17 2.06 -2.42 8.58
N LEU A 18 2.96 -1.70 9.25
CA LEU A 18 2.61 -0.81 10.37
C LEU A 18 1.78 0.40 9.95
N LEU A 19 1.97 0.93 8.74
CA LEU A 19 1.27 2.11 8.26
C LEU A 19 0.02 1.78 7.44
N SER A 20 0.02 0.65 6.73
CA SER A 20 -1.16 0.19 6.00
C SER A 20 -2.25 -0.31 6.96
N LEU A 21 -1.90 -0.99 8.06
CA LEU A 21 -2.93 -1.53 8.97
C LEU A 21 -3.87 -0.47 9.56
N PRO A 22 -3.39 0.64 10.14
CA PRO A 22 -4.27 1.70 10.62
C PRO A 22 -5.05 2.36 9.48
N TRP A 23 -4.47 2.44 8.28
CA TRP A 23 -5.16 2.96 7.11
C TRP A 23 -6.35 2.08 6.71
N GLU A 24 -6.14 0.76 6.64
CA GLU A 24 -7.17 -0.23 6.31
C GLU A 24 -8.35 -0.19 7.29
N PHE A 25 -8.07 -0.19 8.59
CA PHE A 25 -9.13 -0.03 9.58
C PHE A 25 -9.81 1.34 9.50
N GLY A 26 -9.04 2.39 9.24
CA GLY A 26 -9.54 3.77 9.13
C GLY A 26 -10.46 3.99 7.92
N GLN A 27 -10.23 3.30 6.80
CA GLN A 27 -11.06 3.42 5.60
C GLN A 27 -12.25 2.44 5.59
N MET A 28 -12.30 1.48 6.51
CA MET A 28 -13.30 0.42 6.51
C MET A 28 -14.74 0.96 6.36
N TRP A 29 -15.09 2.03 7.07
CA TRP A 29 -16.44 2.64 7.02
C TRP A 29 -16.87 3.17 5.63
N LEU A 30 -15.95 3.31 4.68
CA LEU A 30 -16.23 3.69 3.30
C LEU A 30 -16.70 2.50 2.43
N TYR A 31 -16.59 1.27 2.93
CA TYR A 31 -17.03 0.07 2.23
C TYR A 31 -18.44 -0.35 2.69
N ALA A 32 -19.22 -0.89 1.76
CA ALA A 32 -20.56 -1.40 2.06
C ALA A 32 -20.49 -2.74 2.80
N GLY A 33 -21.48 -3.05 3.63
CA GLY A 33 -21.58 -4.35 4.31
C GLY A 33 -20.84 -4.44 5.65
N VAL A 34 -20.18 -3.37 6.08
CA VAL A 34 -19.36 -3.36 7.32
C VAL A 34 -20.22 -3.52 8.57
N GLY A 35 -21.41 -2.93 8.61
CA GLY A 35 -22.33 -3.03 9.75
C GLY A 35 -22.88 -4.45 9.96
N GLN A 36 -22.81 -5.32 8.94
CA GLN A 36 -23.26 -6.71 8.98
C GLN A 36 -22.11 -7.69 9.21
N MET A 37 -20.86 -7.22 9.17
CA MET A 37 -19.66 -8.02 9.27
C MET A 37 -19.31 -8.28 10.74
N SER A 38 -18.90 -9.50 11.07
CA SER A 38 -18.36 -9.77 12.42
C SER A 38 -17.00 -9.10 12.60
N HIS A 39 -16.66 -8.74 13.84
CA HIS A 39 -15.35 -8.13 14.14
C HIS A 39 -14.18 -8.98 13.66
N LEU A 40 -14.27 -10.32 13.76
CA LEU A 40 -13.22 -11.23 13.32
C LEU A 40 -13.06 -11.23 11.79
N GLN A 41 -14.17 -11.13 11.05
CA GLN A 41 -14.12 -10.98 9.59
C GLN A 41 -13.48 -9.64 9.19
N GLY A 42 -13.83 -8.54 9.87
CA GLY A 42 -13.23 -7.23 9.63
C GLY A 42 -11.71 -7.23 9.88
N ILE A 43 -11.28 -7.81 11.00
CA ILE A 43 -9.85 -7.99 11.30
C ILE A 43 -9.17 -8.82 10.22
N GLY A 44 -9.77 -9.95 9.81
CA GLY A 44 -9.22 -10.81 8.78
C GLY A 44 -9.04 -10.11 7.42
N ILE A 45 -10.05 -9.37 6.97
CA ILE A 45 -10.02 -8.63 5.70
C ILE A 45 -8.98 -7.51 5.74
N CYS A 46 -8.99 -6.67 6.78
CA CYS A 46 -8.01 -5.58 6.89
C CYS A 46 -6.57 -6.12 7.03
N SER A 47 -6.38 -7.24 7.74
CA SER A 47 -5.07 -7.87 7.85
C SER A 47 -4.59 -8.42 6.50
N ALA A 48 -5.47 -9.08 5.75
CA ALA A 48 -5.16 -9.59 4.41
C ALA A 48 -4.85 -8.44 3.43
N ALA A 49 -5.65 -7.36 3.46
CA ALA A 49 -5.40 -6.16 2.65
C ALA A 49 -4.04 -5.54 2.99
N THR A 50 -3.75 -5.33 4.27
CA THR A 50 -2.47 -4.81 4.77
C THR A 50 -1.28 -5.62 4.27
N VAL A 51 -1.37 -6.96 4.32
CA VAL A 51 -0.33 -7.85 3.78
C VAL A 51 -0.20 -7.68 2.27
N GLY A 52 -1.32 -7.58 1.55
CA GLY A 52 -1.35 -7.27 0.13
C GLY A 52 -0.61 -5.97 -0.20
N ASP A 53 -0.90 -4.88 0.51
CA ASP A 53 -0.24 -3.59 0.28
C ASP A 53 1.25 -3.64 0.57
N ALA A 54 1.66 -4.32 1.65
CA ALA A 54 3.06 -4.52 1.94
C ALA A 54 3.78 -5.30 0.82
N MET A 55 3.13 -6.32 0.25
CA MET A 55 3.66 -7.07 -0.90
C MET A 55 3.77 -6.19 -2.15
N ILE A 56 2.78 -5.35 -2.43
CA ILE A 56 2.83 -4.40 -3.55
C ILE A 56 3.96 -3.39 -3.34
N MET A 57 4.13 -2.84 -2.13
CA MET A 57 5.24 -1.93 -1.82
C MET A 57 6.60 -2.63 -1.97
N LEU A 58 6.74 -3.87 -1.52
CA LEU A 58 7.97 -4.64 -1.73
C LEU A 58 8.27 -4.87 -3.21
N ALA A 59 7.26 -5.22 -4.00
CA ALA A 59 7.40 -5.40 -5.44
C ALA A 59 7.79 -4.07 -6.14
N ALA A 60 7.11 -2.98 -5.80
CA ALA A 60 7.42 -1.65 -6.32
C ALA A 60 8.85 -1.22 -5.95
N PHE A 61 9.27 -1.45 -4.70
CA PHE A 61 10.64 -1.21 -4.26
C PHE A 61 11.64 -2.02 -5.09
N GLY A 62 11.36 -3.31 -5.30
CA GLY A 62 12.20 -4.20 -6.10
C GLY A 62 12.34 -3.73 -7.55
N ILE A 63 11.24 -3.35 -8.20
CA ILE A 63 11.25 -2.83 -9.58
C ILE A 63 12.07 -1.55 -9.68
N VAL A 64 11.89 -0.61 -8.75
CA VAL A 64 12.69 0.63 -8.71
C VAL A 64 14.16 0.32 -8.44
N ALA A 65 14.46 -0.62 -7.54
CA ALA A 65 15.83 -1.03 -7.23
C ALA A 65 16.52 -1.69 -8.44
N LEU A 66 15.80 -2.47 -9.24
CA LEU A 66 16.30 -3.04 -10.49
C LEU A 66 16.66 -1.93 -11.50
N GLY A 67 15.78 -0.94 -11.66
CA GLY A 67 16.06 0.22 -12.52
C GLY A 67 17.24 1.07 -12.01
N ALA A 68 17.36 1.23 -10.69
CA ALA A 68 18.46 1.93 -10.03
C ALA A 68 19.76 1.10 -9.95
N ARG A 69 19.70 -0.19 -10.27
CA ARG A 69 20.78 -1.19 -10.06
C ARG A 69 21.34 -1.21 -8.63
N SER A 70 20.54 -0.82 -7.65
CA SER A 70 20.94 -0.75 -6.25
C SER A 70 19.72 -0.74 -5.34
N GLN A 71 19.78 -1.52 -4.26
CA GLN A 71 18.77 -1.50 -3.18
C GLN A 71 18.93 -0.29 -2.24
N ASP A 72 20.10 0.36 -2.26
CA ASP A 72 20.40 1.55 -1.45
C ASP A 72 19.80 2.83 -2.03
N TRP A 73 19.05 2.75 -3.14
CA TRP A 73 18.37 3.91 -3.73
C TRP A 73 17.51 4.66 -2.71
N VAL A 74 16.97 3.96 -1.71
CA VAL A 74 16.14 4.55 -0.65
C VAL A 74 16.94 5.46 0.27
N ARG A 75 18.26 5.31 0.41
CA ARG A 75 19.10 6.19 1.26
C ARG A 75 19.08 7.64 0.76
N ALA A 76 19.22 7.82 -0.55
CA ALA A 76 19.22 9.11 -1.23
C ALA A 76 18.37 9.04 -2.52
N PRO A 77 17.04 8.96 -2.39
CA PRO A 77 16.17 8.68 -3.52
C PRO A 77 16.01 9.92 -4.39
N THR A 78 16.11 9.72 -5.70
CA THR A 78 15.79 10.75 -6.70
C THR A 78 14.26 10.91 -6.81
N ARG A 79 13.81 12.07 -7.30
CA ARG A 79 12.37 12.31 -7.54
C ARG A 79 11.75 11.26 -8.47
N ALA A 80 12.50 10.79 -9.47
CA ALA A 80 12.05 9.76 -10.39
C ALA A 80 11.84 8.39 -9.71
N GLN A 81 12.72 8.01 -8.77
CA GLN A 81 12.58 6.75 -8.02
C GLN A 81 11.38 6.80 -7.06
N VAL A 82 11.19 7.93 -6.37
CA VAL A 82 10.01 8.13 -5.51
C VAL A 82 8.72 8.10 -6.33
N ALA A 83 8.70 8.80 -7.46
CA ALA A 83 7.55 8.79 -8.37
C ALA A 83 7.28 7.37 -8.90
N GLY A 84 8.31 6.65 -9.34
CA GLY A 84 8.17 5.27 -9.80
C GLY A 84 7.60 4.35 -8.72
N PHE A 85 8.10 4.46 -7.48
CA PHE A 85 7.61 3.69 -6.35
C PHE A 85 6.12 3.89 -6.08
N VAL A 86 5.67 5.15 -6.07
CA VAL A 86 4.26 5.51 -5.89
C VAL A 86 3.41 5.08 -7.08
N LEU A 87 3.86 5.37 -8.31
CA LEU A 87 3.08 5.11 -9.53
C LEU A 87 2.90 3.62 -9.81
N ILE A 88 3.92 2.79 -9.54
CA ILE A 88 3.80 1.33 -9.70
C ILE A 88 2.72 0.80 -8.78
N GLY A 89 2.76 1.16 -7.49
CA GLY A 89 1.77 0.68 -6.54
C GLY A 89 0.37 1.22 -6.81
N LEU A 90 0.25 2.50 -7.16
CA LEU A 90 -1.01 3.10 -7.58
C LEU A 90 -1.60 2.36 -8.81
N ALA A 91 -0.77 2.03 -9.80
CA ALA A 91 -1.21 1.28 -10.97
C ALA A 91 -1.70 -0.12 -10.62
N VAL A 92 -0.99 -0.84 -9.75
CA VAL A 92 -1.40 -2.17 -9.27
C VAL A 92 -2.72 -2.08 -8.50
N THR A 93 -2.86 -1.14 -7.57
CA THR A 93 -4.08 -0.98 -6.79
C THR A 93 -5.26 -0.55 -7.64
N VAL A 94 -5.08 0.35 -8.61
CA VAL A 94 -6.13 0.67 -9.58
C VAL A 94 -6.55 -0.58 -10.36
N ALA A 95 -5.61 -1.40 -10.81
CA ALA A 95 -5.93 -2.65 -11.52
C ALA A 95 -6.71 -3.63 -10.62
N VAL A 96 -6.31 -3.78 -9.36
CA VAL A 96 -6.98 -4.63 -8.36
C VAL A 96 -8.39 -4.12 -8.08
N GLU A 97 -8.57 -2.82 -7.83
CA GLU A 97 -9.87 -2.20 -7.54
C GLU A 97 -10.83 -2.31 -8.72
N VAL A 98 -10.35 -2.06 -9.95
CA VAL A 98 -11.15 -2.24 -11.17
C VAL A 98 -11.56 -3.70 -11.34
N PHE A 99 -10.67 -4.65 -11.04
CA PHE A 99 -10.99 -6.07 -11.10
C PHE A 99 -12.01 -6.48 -10.03
N ALA A 100 -11.81 -6.07 -8.78
CA ALA A 100 -12.65 -6.43 -7.65
C ALA A 100 -14.06 -5.84 -7.72
N THR A 101 -14.20 -4.62 -8.25
CA THR A 101 -15.51 -3.97 -8.41
C THR A 101 -16.31 -4.47 -9.61
N ARG A 102 -15.64 -4.97 -10.66
CA ARG A 102 -16.30 -5.48 -11.89
C ARG A 102 -16.53 -6.98 -11.87
N SER A 103 -15.74 -7.73 -11.12
CA SER A 103 -15.85 -9.18 -11.02
C SER A 103 -16.89 -9.56 -9.97
N SER A 104 -17.76 -10.52 -10.26
CA SER A 104 -18.68 -11.13 -9.29
C SER A 104 -18.05 -12.33 -8.56
N SER A 105 -16.73 -12.28 -8.34
CA SER A 105 -15.95 -13.35 -7.72
C SER A 105 -15.93 -13.23 -6.19
N ILE A 106 -15.28 -14.21 -5.53
CA ILE A 106 -15.08 -14.29 -4.08
C ILE A 106 -14.34 -13.06 -3.50
N PHE A 107 -13.54 -12.37 -4.31
CA PHE A 107 -12.80 -11.16 -3.93
C PHE A 107 -13.48 -9.87 -4.40
N SER A 108 -14.81 -9.86 -4.50
CA SER A 108 -15.55 -8.66 -4.88
C SER A 108 -15.94 -7.84 -3.65
N TRP A 109 -15.80 -6.53 -3.75
CA TRP A 109 -16.28 -5.60 -2.74
C TRP A 109 -17.06 -4.46 -3.39
N ARG A 110 -17.90 -3.83 -2.58
CA ARG A 110 -18.74 -2.70 -2.99
C ARG A 110 -18.45 -1.52 -2.09
N TYR A 111 -18.33 -0.35 -2.70
CA TYR A 111 -18.21 0.89 -1.96
C TYR A 111 -19.55 1.29 -1.33
N ALA A 112 -19.49 1.91 -0.16
CA ALA A 112 -20.65 2.56 0.44
C ALA A 112 -20.99 3.83 -0.34
N ALA A 113 -22.22 4.33 -0.19
CA ALA A 113 -22.66 5.59 -0.81
C ALA A 113 -21.81 6.80 -0.37
N THR A 114 -21.11 6.69 0.76
CA THR A 114 -20.21 7.71 1.31
C THR A 114 -18.83 7.72 0.67
N MET A 115 -18.44 6.71 -0.10
CA MET A 115 -17.12 6.65 -0.72
C MET A 115 -17.06 7.57 -1.94
N PRO A 116 -16.18 8.59 -1.93
CA PRO A 116 -15.93 9.37 -3.12
C PRO A 116 -15.22 8.48 -4.14
N VAL A 117 -15.74 8.41 -5.36
CA VAL A 117 -15.15 7.65 -6.46
C VAL A 117 -14.65 8.58 -7.55
N THR A 118 -13.58 8.17 -8.22
CA THR A 118 -13.05 8.89 -9.37
C THR A 118 -14.00 8.76 -10.57
N PRO A 119 -14.34 9.86 -11.27
CA PRO A 119 -15.35 9.84 -12.32
C PRO A 119 -14.95 9.02 -13.56
N PHE A 120 -13.65 8.85 -13.81
CA PHE A 120 -13.16 8.14 -15.00
C PHE A 120 -12.91 6.65 -14.77
N LEU A 121 -12.36 6.29 -13.60
CA LEU A 121 -11.94 4.91 -13.32
C LEU A 121 -12.95 4.16 -12.44
N GLY A 122 -13.83 4.88 -11.75
CA GLY A 122 -14.75 4.27 -10.77
C GLY A 122 -14.03 3.74 -9.53
N VAL A 123 -12.75 4.09 -9.33
CA VAL A 123 -11.94 3.67 -8.18
C VAL A 123 -12.14 4.64 -7.04
N GLY A 124 -12.24 4.12 -5.82
CA GLY A 124 -12.41 4.92 -4.62
C GLY A 124 -11.21 5.82 -4.31
N PHE A 125 -11.48 6.97 -3.71
CA PHE A 125 -10.43 7.93 -3.34
C PHE A 125 -9.53 7.45 -2.21
N ALA A 126 -10.03 6.62 -1.28
CA ALA A 126 -9.24 6.17 -0.14
C ALA A 126 -8.03 5.31 -0.54
N PRO A 127 -8.16 4.30 -1.44
CA PRO A 127 -7.00 3.59 -2.00
C PRO A 127 -6.01 4.50 -2.73
N ILE A 128 -6.49 5.53 -3.43
CA ILE A 128 -5.61 6.49 -4.13
C ILE A 128 -4.82 7.32 -3.12
N LEU A 129 -5.49 7.87 -2.11
CA LEU A 129 -4.85 8.64 -1.04
C LEU A 129 -3.84 7.79 -0.26
N MET A 130 -4.13 6.50 -0.06
CA MET A 130 -3.21 5.55 0.55
C MET A 130 -1.89 5.53 -0.20
N TRP A 131 -1.92 5.33 -1.52
CA TRP A 131 -0.71 5.27 -2.35
C TRP A 131 0.01 6.61 -2.47
N LEU A 132 -0.68 7.73 -2.27
CA LEU A 132 -0.03 9.03 -2.23
C LEU A 132 0.63 9.34 -0.88
N ILE A 133 0.12 8.79 0.23
CA ILE A 133 0.55 9.13 1.58
C ILE A 133 1.44 8.03 2.19
N VAL A 134 0.93 6.80 2.27
CA VAL A 134 1.58 5.69 2.98
C VAL A 134 2.96 5.36 2.42
N PRO A 135 3.15 5.19 1.09
CA PRO A 135 4.47 4.93 0.51
C PRO A 135 5.50 6.04 0.81
N LEU A 136 5.08 7.31 0.84
CA LEU A 136 5.96 8.43 1.16
C LEU A 136 6.40 8.38 2.63
N LEU A 137 5.47 8.09 3.53
CA LEU A 137 5.78 7.89 4.95
C LEU A 137 6.69 6.69 5.15
N VAL A 138 6.43 5.56 4.49
CA VAL A 138 7.29 4.36 4.51
C VAL A 138 8.71 4.74 4.10
N LEU A 139 8.92 5.39 2.96
CA LEU A 139 10.25 5.81 2.52
C LEU A 139 10.93 6.76 3.52
N TRP A 140 10.16 7.68 4.12
CA TRP A 140 10.68 8.59 5.13
C TRP A 140 11.15 7.88 6.40
N PHE A 141 10.38 6.91 6.91
CA PHE A 141 10.76 6.12 8.08
C PHE A 141 11.97 5.22 7.80
N VAL A 142 11.98 4.53 6.65
CA VAL A 142 13.13 3.70 6.23
C VAL A 142 14.41 4.53 6.17
N ARG A 143 14.33 5.74 5.60
CA ARG A 143 15.47 6.66 5.52
C ARG A 143 15.98 7.08 6.89
N ARG A 144 15.08 7.38 7.83
CA ARG A 144 15.45 7.74 9.19
C ARG A 144 16.10 6.59 9.95
N GLN A 145 15.58 5.37 9.80
CA GLN A 145 16.14 4.20 10.47
C GLN A 145 17.54 3.87 9.93
N ILE A 146 17.70 3.79 8.61
CA ILE A 146 18.97 3.43 7.98
C ILE A 146 20.01 4.56 8.08
N GLY A 147 19.58 5.82 8.08
CA GLY A 147 20.47 6.98 8.26
C GLY A 147 20.92 7.19 9.72
N ALA A 148 20.25 6.58 10.68
CA ALA A 148 20.63 6.58 12.09
C ALA A 148 21.49 5.37 12.49
N SER A 149 21.79 4.47 11.54
CA SER A 149 22.57 3.24 11.72
C SER A 149 23.97 3.40 11.13
#